data_AF-A0A0Q6U7Y7-F1
#
_entry.id   AF-A0A0Q6U7Y7-F1
#
_cell.length_a   1.000
_cell.length_b   1.000
_cell.length_c   1.000
_cell.angle_alpha   90.00
_cell.angle_beta   90.00
_cell.angle_gamma   90.00
#
_symmetry.space_group_name_H-M   'P 1'
#
loop_
_entity.id
_entity.type
_entity.pdbx_description
1 polymer ?
#
loop_
_entity_poly.entity_id
_entity_poly.type
_entity_poly.pdbx_seq_one_letter_code
_entity_poly.pdbx_strand_id
1 'polypeptide(L)' 'MSDLQVPPASLPAPDDPPGAAPGKDLTPAARRALEEAAARRAAEAALALPTEKGGRDGPEPTRFGDWEKKGVAVDF' A
#
# COMPACT_ATOMS: atom_id res chain seq x y z
N MET A 1 9.34 -16.43 24.30
CA MET A 1 9.16 -15.46 23.21
C MET A 1 9.07 -16.29 21.95
N SER A 2 7.86 -16.66 21.55
CA SER A 2 7.66 -17.47 20.35
C SER A 2 7.90 -16.57 19.14
N ASP A 3 8.96 -16.86 18.40
CA ASP A 3 9.21 -16.28 17.09
C ASP A 3 7.96 -16.40 16.22
N LEU A 4 7.41 -15.26 15.82
CA LEU A 4 6.42 -15.19 14.74
C LEU A 4 7.16 -15.56 13.46
N GLN A 5 7.21 -16.86 13.16
CA GLN A 5 7.55 -17.34 11.83
C GLN A 5 6.50 -16.79 10.87
N VAL A 6 6.78 -15.64 10.26
CA VAL A 6 6.02 -15.17 9.11
C VAL A 6 6.26 -16.22 8.03
N PRO A 7 5.23 -16.96 7.57
CA PRO A 7 5.42 -17.91 6.49
C PRO A 7 6.00 -17.13 5.30
N PRO A 8 6.93 -17.71 4.51
CA PRO A 8 7.38 -17.05 3.30
C PRO A 8 6.11 -16.71 2.51
N ALA A 9 5.95 -15.42 2.18
CA ALA A 9 4.85 -15.01 1.32
C ALA A 9 4.95 -15.90 0.09
N SER A 10 4.02 -16.85 -0.06
CA SER A 10 3.90 -17.62 -1.28
C SER A 10 3.89 -16.59 -2.42
N LEU A 11 4.47 -16.84 -3.57
CA LEU A 11 4.35 -15.83 -4.62
C LEU A 11 2.89 -15.90 -5.14
N PRO A 12 2.28 -14.77 -5.54
CA PRO A 12 1.05 -14.85 -6.31
C PRO A 12 1.29 -15.78 -7.52
N ALA A 13 0.26 -16.51 -7.96
CA ALA A 13 0.41 -17.38 -9.12
C ALA A 13 0.86 -16.52 -10.32
N PRO A 14 1.60 -17.08 -11.30
CA PRO A 14 2.12 -16.30 -12.42
C PRO A 14 1.04 -15.55 -13.22
N ASP A 15 -0.21 -16.00 -13.15
CA ASP A 15 -1.36 -15.41 -13.83
C ASP A 15 -2.23 -14.49 -12.95
N ASP A 16 -1.84 -14.23 -11.69
CA ASP A 16 -2.60 -13.38 -10.79
C ASP A 16 -2.29 -11.89 -10.99
N PRO A 17 -3.31 -11.01 -10.88
CA PRO A 17 -3.09 -9.57 -11.02
C PRO A 17 -2.25 -9.00 -9.86
N PRO A 18 -1.51 -7.92 -10.10
CA PRO A 18 -0.61 -7.34 -9.11
C PRO A 18 -1.37 -6.85 -7.86
N GLY A 19 -0.92 -7.30 -6.68
CA GLY A 19 -1.60 -7.06 -5.41
C GLY A 19 -2.49 -8.22 -4.94
N ALA A 20 -2.57 -9.32 -5.70
CA ALA A 20 -3.19 -10.54 -5.25
C ALA A 20 -2.48 -11.13 -4.03
N ALA A 21 -3.27 -11.56 -3.05
CA ALA A 21 -2.76 -12.26 -1.89
C ALA A 21 -2.36 -13.70 -2.32
N PRO A 22 -1.19 -14.19 -1.92
CA PRO A 22 -0.73 -15.50 -2.38
C PRO A 22 -1.55 -16.67 -1.85
N GLY A 23 -1.81 -17.65 -2.72
CA GLY A 23 -2.53 -18.88 -2.38
C GLY A 23 -4.02 -18.67 -2.06
N LYS A 24 -4.62 -17.55 -2.50
CA LYS A 24 -6.06 -17.31 -2.40
C LYS A 24 -6.68 -17.50 -3.76
N ASP A 25 -7.75 -18.29 -3.84
CA ASP A 25 -8.56 -18.39 -5.05
C ASP A 25 -9.26 -17.05 -5.31
N LEU A 26 -8.96 -16.43 -6.45
CA LEU A 26 -9.57 -15.15 -6.84
C LEU A 26 -10.87 -15.40 -7.59
N THR A 27 -11.95 -14.82 -7.08
CA THR A 27 -13.20 -14.72 -7.87
C THR A 27 -12.99 -13.80 -9.07
N PRO A 28 -13.80 -13.93 -10.14
CA PRO A 28 -13.71 -13.02 -11.30
C PRO A 28 -13.86 -11.54 -10.92
N ALA A 29 -14.68 -11.25 -9.90
CA ALA A 29 -14.85 -9.89 -9.39
C ALA A 29 -13.59 -9.39 -8.66
N ALA A 30 -12.95 -10.22 -7.84
CA ALA A 30 -11.71 -9.88 -7.15
C ALA A 30 -10.57 -9.60 -8.13
N ARG A 31 -10.45 -10.43 -9.19
CA ARG A 31 -9.47 -10.23 -10.25
C ARG A 31 -9.63 -8.87 -10.94
N ARG A 32 -10.86 -8.53 -11.36
CA ARG A 32 -11.17 -7.23 -11.99
C ARG A 32 -10.86 -6.05 -11.07
N ALA A 33 -11.20 -6.15 -9.78
CA ALA A 33 -10.93 -5.08 -8.82
C ALA A 33 -9.42 -4.83 -8.65
N LEU A 34 -8.61 -5.90 -8.61
CA LEU A 34 -7.16 -5.79 -8.52
C LEU A 34 -6.55 -5.21 -9.80
N GLU A 35 -7.03 -5.61 -10.98
CA GLU A 35 -6.62 -5.05 -12.26
C GLU A 35 -6.93 -3.55 -12.37
N GLU A 36 -8.13 -3.12 -11.95
CA GLU A 36 -8.50 -1.71 -11.94
C GLU A 36 -7.64 -0.91 -10.95
N ALA A 37 -7.42 -1.43 -9.74
CA ALA A 37 -6.53 -0.80 -8.76
C ALA A 37 -5.08 -0.70 -9.26
N ALA A 38 -4.61 -1.69 -10.02
CA ALA A 38 -3.30 -1.64 -10.68
C ALA A 38 -3.25 -0.56 -11.76
N ALA A 39 -4.29 -0.46 -12.60
CA ALA A 39 -4.40 0.58 -13.62
C ALA A 39 -4.42 1.99 -13.00
N ARG A 40 -5.16 2.20 -11.90
CA ARG A 40 -5.17 3.47 -11.17
C ARG A 40 -3.80 3.83 -10.62
N ARG A 41 -3.11 2.89 -9.95
CA ARG A 41 -1.75 3.11 -9.43
C ARG A 41 -0.75 3.43 -10.53
N ALA A 42 -0.84 2.77 -11.69
CA ALA A 42 0.01 3.07 -12.83
C ALA A 42 -0.25 4.49 -13.39
N ALA A 43 -1.51 4.93 -13.42
CA ALA A 43 -1.89 6.28 -13.83
C ALA A 43 -1.44 7.36 -12.81
N GLU A 44 -1.54 7.08 -11.51
CA GLU A 44 -1.07 7.98 -10.44
C GLU A 44 0.46 8.07 -10.40
N ALA A 45 1.18 6.95 -10.59
CA ALA A 45 2.64 6.93 -10.65
C ALA A 45 3.22 7.72 -11.84
N ALA A 46 2.40 7.98 -12.88
CA ALA A 46 2.78 8.86 -13.99
C ALA A 46 2.82 10.34 -13.58
N LEU A 47 2.24 10.71 -12.43
CA LEU A 47 2.45 12.02 -11.82
C LEU A 47 3.84 11.99 -11.16
N ALA A 48 4.87 12.34 -11.92
CA ALA A 48 6.23 12.56 -11.43
C ALA A 48 6.27 13.84 -10.56
N LEU A 49 5.59 13.78 -9.41
CA LEU A 49 5.64 14.82 -8.40
C LEU A 49 7.05 14.82 -7.80
N PRO A 50 7.66 15.99 -7.60
CA PRO A 50 8.94 16.06 -6.92
C PRO A 50 8.79 15.45 -5.52
N THR A 51 9.79 14.66 -5.10
CA THR A 51 9.85 14.13 -3.74
C THR A 51 9.78 15.30 -2.76
N GLU A 52 8.81 15.27 -1.86
CA GLU A 52 8.75 16.23 -0.76
C GLU A 52 10.01 16.07 0.10
N LYS A 53 10.74 17.17 0.29
CA LYS A 53 11.97 17.20 1.10
C LYS A 53 11.65 17.85 2.43
N GLY A 54 11.99 17.17 3.53
CA GLY A 54 11.78 17.67 4.89
C GLY A 54 10.37 17.47 5.45
N GLY A 55 9.45 16.89 4.67
CA GLY A 55 8.13 16.45 5.15
C GLY A 55 8.17 15.06 5.79
N ARG A 56 7.17 14.76 6.62
CA ARG A 56 6.98 13.41 7.17
C ARG A 56 6.46 12.47 6.06
N ASP A 57 6.91 11.22 6.07
CA ASP A 57 6.35 10.20 5.18
C ASP A 57 4.84 10.06 5.42
N GLY A 58 4.07 10.02 4.32
CA GLY A 58 2.63 9.79 4.36
C GLY A 58 1.80 11.05 4.07
N PRO A 59 0.46 10.92 4.21
CA PRO A 59 -0.46 12.01 3.95
C PRO A 59 -0.18 13.22 4.84
N GLU A 60 -0.31 14.42 4.27
CA GLU A 60 -0.03 15.68 4.93
C GLU A 60 -0.86 15.85 6.22
N PRO A 61 -0.25 16.03 7.41
CA PRO A 61 -0.95 16.07 8.70
C PRO A 61 -2.08 17.11 8.77
N THR A 62 -1.93 18.26 8.13
CA THR A 62 -2.96 19.33 8.12
C THR A 62 -4.21 18.90 7.35
N ARG A 63 -4.08 18.14 6.26
CA ARG A 63 -5.20 17.61 5.47
C ARG A 63 -5.92 16.46 6.15
N PHE A 64 -5.22 15.62 6.88
CA PHE A 64 -5.76 14.34 7.37
C PHE A 64 -5.86 14.23 8.89
N GLY A 65 -5.46 15.28 9.63
CA GLY A 65 -5.59 15.36 11.09
C GLY A 65 -4.63 14.46 11.86
N ASP A 66 -3.68 13.78 11.20
CA ASP A 66 -2.70 12.92 11.84
C ASP A 66 -1.48 13.74 12.33
N TRP A 67 -1.68 14.51 13.38
CA TRP A 67 -0.62 15.27 14.06
C TRP A 67 0.13 14.44 15.12
N GLU A 68 -0.23 13.17 15.27
CA GLU A 68 0.35 12.31 16.30
C GLU A 68 1.43 11.39 15.74
N LYS A 69 2.56 11.29 16.44
CA LYS A 69 3.58 10.28 16.20
C LYS A 69 3.83 9.51 17.49
N LYS A 70 3.47 8.23 17.50
CA LYS A 70 3.54 7.36 18.68
C LYS A 70 2.76 7.90 19.89
N GLY A 71 1.59 8.53 19.63
CA GLY A 71 0.72 9.11 20.66
C GLY A 71 1.21 10.44 21.25
N VAL A 72 2.17 11.09 20.60
CA VAL A 72 2.63 12.44 20.95
C VAL A 72 2.25 13.38 19.81
N ALA A 73 1.54 14.47 20.13
CA ALA A 73 1.30 15.54 19.17
C ALA A 73 2.63 16.19 18.79
N VAL A 74 2.96 16.17 17.50
CA VAL A 74 4.20 16.72 16.95
C VAL A 74 3.83 17.87 16.04
N ASP A 75 4.40 19.04 16.31
CA ASP A 75 4.34 20.24 15.47
C ASP A 75 5.76 20.53 14.96
N PHE A 76 5.85 20.96 13.69
CA PHE A 76 7.04 21.25 12.86
C PHE A 76 8.12 20.15 12.74
#